data_AF-A0A7G5YYW5-F1
#
_entry.id   AF-A0A7G5YYW5-F1
#
_cell.length_a   1.000
_cell.length_b   1.000
_cell.length_c   1.000
_cell.angle_alpha   90.00
_cell.angle_beta   90.00
_cell.angle_gamma   90.00
#
_symmetry.space_group_name_H-M   'P 1'
#
loop_
_entity.id
_entity.type
_entity.pdbx_description
1 polymer ?
#
loop_
_entity_poly.entity_id
_entity_poly.type
_entity_poly.pdbx_seq_one_letter_code
_entity_poly.pdbx_strand_id
1 'polypeptide(L)'
;MTAAIAMVATPASAQTAGKNERQLPGQLDSNSPKDDDHPYQVRTLPLEAGKRYAFSAESEDFDPKMRLSLADDNDEQIAEDDDSGDGTNAYIEFAPAQSGTYRVRVSSVGDNKGGYVLKVRDLPPLPAPLRPTPVGTSTIVFKHYNGALTETDGEIRGRRIDDYVFHFEGGKQVLISMDHEGDDLDPLLQVYPAGNRQSTDPLAGDDDSGGKMNAFLSFTPEESADYIVRATGSTSDHSTGSYRLRVGQQP
;
A
#
# COMPACT_ATOMS: atom_id res chain seq x y z
N MET A 1 -42.14 1.98 -23.67
CA MET A 1 -41.22 2.64 -24.62
C MET A 1 -39.85 2.70 -23.95
N THR A 2 -38.97 1.79 -24.33
CA THR A 2 -37.65 1.56 -23.73
C THR A 2 -36.61 2.41 -24.45
N ALA A 3 -36.01 3.37 -23.76
CA ALA A 3 -34.91 4.18 -24.28
C ALA A 3 -33.58 3.56 -23.85
N ALA A 4 -32.84 3.03 -24.81
CA ALA A 4 -31.46 2.56 -24.63
C ALA A 4 -30.52 3.78 -24.68
N ILE A 5 -29.79 4.03 -23.59
CA ILE A 5 -28.71 5.03 -23.56
C ILE A 5 -27.44 4.33 -24.01
N ALA A 6 -26.98 4.63 -25.22
CA ALA A 6 -25.71 4.16 -25.75
C ALA A 6 -24.56 4.98 -25.13
N MET A 7 -23.65 4.31 -24.43
CA MET A 7 -22.36 4.87 -24.06
C MET A 7 -21.52 5.08 -25.32
N VAL A 8 -21.19 6.33 -25.64
CA VAL A 8 -20.13 6.65 -26.60
C VAL A 8 -18.84 6.82 -25.82
N ALA A 9 -18.10 5.72 -25.65
CA ALA A 9 -16.70 5.81 -25.27
C ALA A 9 -15.93 6.32 -26.50
N THR A 10 -15.47 7.57 -26.46
CA THR A 10 -14.47 8.05 -27.41
C THR A 10 -13.20 7.23 -27.23
N PRO A 11 -12.59 6.68 -28.29
CA PRO A 11 -11.33 5.97 -28.15
C PRO A 11 -10.31 6.96 -27.61
N ALA A 12 -9.74 6.64 -26.44
CA ALA A 12 -8.53 7.29 -25.98
C ALA A 12 -7.47 7.02 -27.05
N SER A 13 -7.04 8.07 -27.75
CA SER A 13 -5.89 7.99 -28.64
C SER A 13 -4.71 7.51 -27.79
N ALA A 14 -4.33 6.25 -27.97
CA ALA A 14 -3.04 5.73 -27.54
C ALA A 14 -1.98 6.52 -28.32
N GLN A 15 -1.51 7.61 -27.73
CA GLN A 15 -0.42 8.39 -28.27
C GLN A 15 0.82 7.48 -28.25
N THR A 16 1.23 7.05 -29.45
CA THR A 16 2.37 6.15 -29.70
C THR A 16 3.60 6.58 -28.90
N ALA A 17 3.96 5.80 -27.89
CA ALA A 17 5.07 6.04 -26.96
C ALA A 17 6.48 5.81 -27.56
N GLY A 18 6.65 5.85 -28.89
CA GLY A 18 7.85 5.34 -29.57
C GLY A 18 8.63 6.33 -30.44
N LYS A 19 8.30 7.63 -30.47
CA LYS A 19 8.97 8.60 -31.37
C LYS A 19 9.84 9.68 -30.72
N ASN A 20 9.87 9.77 -29.39
CA ASN A 20 10.60 10.84 -28.67
C ASN A 20 11.73 10.30 -27.77
N GLU A 21 12.31 9.14 -28.11
CA GLU A 21 13.50 8.66 -27.40
C GLU A 21 14.75 9.36 -27.97
N ARG A 22 15.53 9.98 -27.08
CA ARG A 22 16.85 10.53 -27.36
C ARG A 22 17.89 9.56 -26.85
N GLN A 23 18.81 9.13 -27.70
CA GLN A 23 19.94 8.29 -27.32
C GLN A 23 21.20 9.15 -27.23
N LEU A 24 21.89 9.06 -26.09
CA LEU A 24 23.05 9.87 -25.76
C LEU A 24 24.21 8.92 -25.42
N PRO A 25 25.06 8.57 -26.41
CA PRO A 25 26.23 7.75 -26.15
C PRO A 25 27.20 8.41 -25.15
N GLY A 26 27.88 7.59 -24.38
CA GLY A 26 28.92 7.98 -23.44
C GLY A 26 29.99 6.91 -23.27
N GLN A 27 31.07 7.26 -22.58
CA GLN A 27 32.23 6.41 -22.40
C GLN A 27 32.83 6.64 -21.01
N LEU A 28 32.87 5.63 -20.16
CA LEU A 28 33.72 5.67 -18.96
C LEU A 28 35.13 5.22 -19.37
N ASP A 29 36.13 6.04 -19.08
CA ASP A 29 37.53 5.78 -19.42
C ASP A 29 38.47 6.22 -18.28
N SER A 30 39.78 6.11 -18.48
CA SER A 30 40.78 6.47 -17.46
C SER A 30 40.84 7.97 -17.14
N ASN A 31 40.26 8.82 -17.99
CA ASN A 31 40.25 10.27 -17.82
C ASN A 31 38.92 10.76 -17.22
N SER A 32 37.95 9.87 -17.04
CA SER A 32 36.66 10.20 -16.45
C SER A 32 36.84 10.63 -14.99
N PRO A 33 36.14 11.69 -14.54
CA PRO A 33 36.10 12.05 -13.12
C PRO A 33 35.70 10.86 -12.26
N LYS A 34 36.20 10.85 -11.02
CA LYS A 34 35.94 9.78 -10.06
C LYS A 34 35.35 10.32 -8.77
N ASP A 35 34.55 9.49 -8.13
CA ASP A 35 34.02 9.69 -6.79
C ASP A 35 34.21 8.36 -6.04
N ASP A 36 34.96 8.39 -4.95
CA ASP A 36 35.41 7.18 -4.24
C ASP A 36 35.92 6.08 -5.19
N ASP A 37 36.83 6.48 -6.10
CA ASP A 37 37.41 5.66 -7.18
C ASP A 37 36.48 5.17 -8.33
N HIS A 38 35.17 5.42 -8.26
CA HIS A 38 34.21 5.03 -9.29
C HIS A 38 34.17 6.07 -10.43
N PRO A 39 34.47 5.69 -11.69
CA PRO A 39 34.43 6.61 -12.82
C PRO A 39 32.98 7.01 -13.14
N TYR A 40 32.77 8.26 -13.52
CA TYR A 40 31.46 8.74 -13.92
C TYR A 40 31.52 9.76 -15.05
N GLN A 41 30.39 9.92 -15.74
CA GLN A 41 30.11 11.04 -16.64
C GLN A 41 28.79 11.70 -16.28
N VAL A 42 28.69 13.01 -16.55
CA VAL A 42 27.48 13.79 -16.30
C VAL A 42 26.92 14.31 -17.63
N ARG A 43 25.62 14.15 -17.83
CA ARG A 43 24.85 14.78 -18.90
C ARG A 43 23.87 15.78 -18.31
N THR A 44 23.84 16.99 -18.86
CA THR A 44 22.87 18.03 -18.46
C THR A 44 21.71 18.08 -19.44
N LEU A 45 20.48 18.15 -18.91
CA LEU A 45 19.25 18.14 -19.69
C LEU A 45 18.26 19.16 -19.13
N PRO A 46 17.65 20.02 -19.96
CA PRO A 46 16.53 20.84 -19.52
C PRO A 46 15.30 19.93 -19.33
N LEU A 47 14.72 19.94 -18.13
CA LEU A 47 13.47 19.26 -17.83
C LEU A 47 12.40 20.27 -17.42
N GLU A 48 11.16 19.97 -17.75
CA GLU A 48 9.99 20.82 -17.50
C GLU A 48 9.20 20.32 -16.30
N ALA A 49 8.77 21.25 -15.43
CA ALA A 49 7.93 20.94 -14.27
C ALA A 49 6.68 20.15 -14.68
N GLY A 50 6.39 19.06 -13.98
CA GLY A 50 5.20 18.21 -14.17
C GLY A 50 5.23 17.31 -15.39
N LYS A 51 6.20 17.47 -16.32
CA LYS A 51 6.38 16.55 -17.44
C LYS A 51 7.06 15.27 -16.95
N ARG A 52 6.63 14.12 -17.46
CA ARG A 52 7.21 12.83 -17.07
C ARG A 52 8.29 12.40 -18.07
N TYR A 53 9.38 11.89 -17.54
CA TYR A 53 10.52 11.39 -18.30
C TYR A 53 10.89 9.99 -17.80
N ALA A 54 11.41 9.17 -18.69
CA ALA A 54 12.14 7.96 -18.34
C ALA A 54 13.57 8.07 -18.84
N PHE A 55 14.51 7.74 -17.96
CA PHE A 55 15.93 7.65 -18.22
C PHE A 55 16.35 6.18 -18.13
N SER A 56 17.19 5.72 -19.04
CA SER A 56 17.81 4.40 -18.94
C SER A 56 19.28 4.50 -19.32
N ALA A 57 20.15 3.89 -18.52
CA ALA A 57 21.56 3.77 -18.85
C ALA A 57 21.85 2.30 -19.17
N GLU A 58 22.27 2.03 -20.40
CA GLU A 58 22.55 0.67 -20.88
C GLU A 58 24.02 0.51 -21.23
N SER A 59 24.64 -0.59 -20.77
CA SER A 59 26.03 -0.93 -21.05
C SER A 59 26.22 -2.44 -21.16
N GLU A 60 27.06 -2.88 -22.09
CA GLU A 60 27.52 -4.28 -22.18
C GLU A 60 28.86 -4.49 -21.46
N ASP A 61 29.55 -3.40 -21.12
CA ASP A 61 30.93 -3.41 -20.61
C ASP A 61 30.99 -3.34 -19.07
N PHE A 62 29.96 -2.80 -18.42
CA PHE A 62 29.90 -2.59 -16.98
C PHE A 62 28.44 -2.52 -16.50
N ASP A 63 28.26 -2.62 -15.18
CA ASP A 63 26.97 -2.49 -14.52
C ASP A 63 26.64 -1.00 -14.23
N PRO A 64 25.70 -0.37 -14.96
CA PRO A 64 25.51 1.07 -14.90
C PRO A 64 24.68 1.49 -13.69
N LYS A 65 25.21 2.43 -12.91
CA LYS A 65 24.50 3.16 -11.87
C LYS A 65 24.17 4.57 -12.33
N MET A 66 22.93 5.01 -12.14
CA MET A 66 22.45 6.33 -12.55
C MET A 66 21.98 7.16 -11.37
N ARG A 67 22.42 8.42 -11.31
CA ARG A 67 21.98 9.41 -10.32
C ARG A 67 21.45 10.66 -11.02
N LEU A 68 20.31 11.15 -10.56
CA LEU A 68 19.68 12.39 -11.02
C LEU A 68 19.78 13.46 -9.93
N SER A 69 20.22 14.66 -10.31
CA SER A 69 20.27 15.84 -9.44
C SER A 69 19.82 17.10 -10.19
N LEU A 70 19.47 18.16 -9.45
CA LEU A 70 19.26 19.49 -10.02
C LEU A 70 20.59 20.25 -10.06
N ALA A 71 20.92 20.89 -11.19
CA ALA A 71 22.23 21.51 -11.38
C ALA A 71 22.50 22.69 -10.43
N ASP A 72 21.46 23.39 -9.99
CA ASP A 72 21.56 24.58 -9.14
C ASP A 72 21.54 24.27 -7.63
N ASP A 73 21.43 22.99 -7.25
CA ASP A 73 21.18 22.55 -5.87
C ASP A 73 22.35 21.75 -5.28
N ASN A 74 23.59 22.22 -5.51
CA ASN A 74 24.82 21.59 -5.02
C ASN A 74 24.94 20.07 -5.30
N ASP A 75 24.34 19.60 -6.40
CA ASP A 75 24.24 18.17 -6.75
C ASP A 75 23.49 17.30 -5.73
N GLU A 76 22.56 17.86 -4.93
CA GLU A 76 21.68 17.05 -4.08
C GLU A 76 20.99 15.95 -4.90
N GLN A 77 21.07 14.73 -4.39
CA GLN A 77 20.51 13.56 -5.05
C GLN A 77 18.98 13.61 -4.98
N ILE A 78 18.35 13.59 -6.16
CA ILE A 78 16.89 13.53 -6.29
C ILE A 78 16.43 12.10 -6.48
N ALA A 79 17.15 11.33 -7.28
CA ALA A 79 16.87 9.93 -7.53
C ALA A 79 18.18 9.19 -7.87
N GLU A 80 18.22 7.90 -7.58
CA GLU A 80 19.32 7.00 -7.92
C GLU A 80 18.76 5.61 -8.16
N ASP A 81 19.29 4.91 -9.16
CA ASP A 81 18.93 3.53 -9.50
C ASP A 81 20.10 2.85 -10.22
N ASP A 82 20.27 1.56 -10.00
CA ASP A 82 21.34 0.73 -10.58
C ASP A 82 20.87 -0.62 -11.16
N ASP A 83 19.64 -1.08 -10.94
CA ASP A 83 19.19 -2.40 -11.44
C ASP A 83 17.71 -2.52 -11.83
N SER A 84 16.95 -1.41 -11.89
CA SER A 84 15.50 -1.48 -12.21
C SER A 84 15.18 -1.55 -13.72
N GLY A 85 16.18 -1.61 -14.59
CA GLY A 85 16.03 -1.75 -16.04
C GLY A 85 16.16 -3.20 -16.54
N ASP A 86 16.28 -3.40 -17.85
CA ASP A 86 16.49 -4.73 -18.42
C ASP A 86 17.86 -5.28 -18.00
N GLY A 87 17.90 -6.43 -17.31
CA GLY A 87 19.15 -7.01 -16.81
C GLY A 87 19.63 -6.30 -15.55
N THR A 88 20.82 -5.72 -15.58
CA THR A 88 21.36 -4.87 -14.49
C THR A 88 21.42 -3.40 -14.91
N ASN A 89 20.67 -3.00 -15.94
CA ASN A 89 20.71 -1.62 -16.39
C ASN A 89 19.94 -0.70 -15.43
N ALA A 90 20.39 0.53 -15.24
CA ALA A 90 19.65 1.53 -14.47
C ALA A 90 18.46 2.10 -15.23
N TYR A 91 17.34 2.34 -14.53
CA TYR A 91 16.11 2.92 -15.05
C TYR A 91 15.44 3.86 -14.03
N ILE A 92 15.24 5.13 -14.40
CA ILE A 92 14.57 6.13 -13.55
C ILE A 92 13.38 6.73 -14.30
N GLU A 93 12.18 6.66 -13.72
CA GLU A 93 11.07 7.54 -14.09
C GLU A 93 11.02 8.76 -13.18
N PHE A 94 10.92 9.95 -13.78
CA PHE A 94 10.97 11.19 -13.04
C PHE A 94 10.01 12.24 -13.59
N ALA A 95 9.36 12.96 -12.66
CA ALA A 95 8.55 14.13 -12.95
C ALA A 95 9.12 15.32 -12.14
N PRO A 96 9.80 16.29 -12.78
CA PRO A 96 10.36 17.44 -12.09
C PRO A 96 9.28 18.24 -11.37
N ALA A 97 9.51 18.60 -10.11
CA ALA A 97 8.64 19.56 -9.42
C ALA A 97 8.83 21.00 -9.92
N GLN A 98 10.00 21.31 -10.48
CA GLN A 98 10.36 22.61 -11.04
C GLN A 98 11.07 22.45 -12.39
N SER A 99 10.89 23.41 -13.28
CA SER A 99 11.61 23.44 -14.55
C SER A 99 13.04 23.89 -14.30
N GLY A 100 14.01 23.23 -14.92
CA GLY A 100 15.42 23.56 -14.70
C GLY A 100 16.38 22.68 -15.48
N THR A 101 17.67 22.92 -15.29
CA THR A 101 18.72 22.06 -15.82
C THR A 101 19.00 20.95 -14.81
N TYR A 102 18.75 19.71 -15.20
CA TYR A 102 19.04 18.53 -14.39
C TYR A 102 20.32 17.86 -14.88
N ARG A 103 21.02 17.21 -13.97
CA ARG A 103 22.22 16.42 -14.21
C ARG A 103 21.88 14.95 -14.05
N VAL A 104 22.15 14.17 -15.09
CA VAL A 104 22.13 12.71 -15.06
C VAL A 104 23.57 12.25 -15.03
N ARG A 105 23.99 11.69 -13.90
CA ARG A 105 25.30 11.10 -13.70
C ARG A 105 25.18 9.60 -13.95
N VAL A 106 26.00 9.06 -14.85
CA VAL A 106 26.14 7.63 -15.09
C VAL A 106 27.52 7.21 -14.60
N SER A 107 27.57 6.21 -13.74
CA SER A 107 28.77 5.58 -13.19
C SER A 107 28.69 4.06 -13.33
N SER A 108 29.78 3.38 -12.99
CA SER A 108 29.79 1.92 -12.82
C SER A 108 29.62 1.58 -11.34
N VAL A 109 28.89 0.49 -11.02
CA VAL A 109 28.81 -0.07 -9.65
C VAL A 109 30.20 -0.54 -9.15
N GLY A 110 31.09 -0.92 -10.06
CA GLY A 110 32.53 -1.15 -9.80
C GLY A 110 33.45 -0.15 -10.51
N ASP A 111 34.72 -0.50 -10.72
CA ASP A 111 35.72 0.36 -11.39
C ASP A 111 35.89 0.08 -12.91
N ASN A 112 35.01 -0.78 -13.45
CA ASN A 112 34.95 -1.10 -14.87
C ASN A 112 34.67 0.14 -15.73
N LYS A 113 35.15 0.09 -16.97
CA LYS A 113 35.12 1.18 -17.94
C LYS A 113 34.60 0.63 -19.26
N GLY A 114 33.91 1.46 -20.03
CA GLY A 114 33.29 1.01 -21.25
C GLY A 114 32.33 2.02 -21.84
N GLY A 115 31.78 1.68 -23.00
CA GLY A 115 30.74 2.46 -23.66
C GLY A 115 29.40 2.26 -22.97
N TYR A 116 28.56 3.29 -22.98
CA TYR A 116 27.17 3.17 -22.56
C TYR A 116 26.28 4.06 -23.42
N VAL A 117 24.96 3.81 -23.38
CA VAL A 117 23.96 4.68 -23.99
C VAL A 117 22.98 5.15 -22.92
N LEU A 118 22.92 6.46 -22.69
CA LEU A 118 21.85 7.06 -21.91
C LEU A 118 20.65 7.36 -22.82
N LYS A 119 19.55 6.67 -22.60
CA LYS A 119 18.27 6.90 -23.30
C LYS A 119 17.39 7.80 -22.45
N VAL A 120 16.76 8.78 -23.10
CA VAL A 120 15.81 9.70 -22.46
C VAL A 120 14.56 9.78 -23.30
N ARG A 121 13.42 9.39 -22.73
CA ARG A 121 12.12 9.45 -23.41
C ARG A 121 11.10 10.23 -22.61
N ASP A 122 10.25 10.96 -23.30
CA ASP A 122 9.06 11.55 -22.70
C ASP A 122 8.04 10.45 -22.40
N LEU A 123 7.50 10.46 -21.19
CA LEU A 123 6.37 9.62 -20.82
C LEU A 123 5.06 10.39 -20.99
N PRO A 124 3.95 9.70 -21.33
CA PRO A 124 2.65 10.34 -21.28
C PRO A 124 2.35 10.86 -19.86
N PRO A 125 1.55 11.92 -19.72
CA PRO A 125 1.05 12.33 -18.42
C PRO A 125 0.32 11.15 -17.77
N LEU A 126 0.25 11.15 -16.44
CA LEU A 126 -0.60 10.18 -15.75
C LEU A 126 -2.05 10.32 -16.25
N PRO A 127 -2.78 9.20 -16.39
CA PRO A 127 -4.19 9.27 -16.69
C PRO A 127 -4.92 10.11 -15.64
N ALA A 128 -5.97 10.82 -16.05
CA ALA A 128 -6.79 11.59 -15.12
C ALA A 128 -7.32 10.68 -13.99
N PRO A 129 -7.30 11.13 -12.72
CA PRO A 129 -7.88 10.37 -11.62
C PRO A 129 -9.35 10.06 -11.91
N LEU A 130 -9.75 8.81 -11.67
CA LEU A 130 -11.15 8.42 -11.77
C LEU A 130 -11.95 9.14 -10.68
N ARG A 131 -13.09 9.71 -11.07
CA ARG A 131 -14.08 10.29 -10.14
C ARG A 131 -15.27 9.34 -10.08
N PRO A 132 -15.30 8.37 -9.15
CA PRO A 132 -16.37 7.40 -9.09
C PRO A 132 -17.70 8.08 -8.76
N THR A 133 -18.77 7.68 -9.45
CA THR A 133 -20.15 8.03 -9.08
C THR A 133 -20.77 6.82 -8.40
N PRO A 134 -21.18 6.89 -7.13
CA PRO A 134 -21.83 5.77 -6.46
C PRO A 134 -23.11 5.36 -7.18
N VAL A 135 -23.29 4.06 -7.40
CA VAL A 135 -24.54 3.49 -7.98
C VAL A 135 -25.57 3.13 -6.90
N GLY A 136 -25.19 3.25 -5.63
CA GLY A 136 -26.02 2.97 -4.47
C GLY A 136 -25.32 3.38 -3.17
N THR A 137 -26.04 3.39 -2.06
CA THR A 137 -25.49 3.66 -0.73
C THR A 137 -26.20 2.79 0.29
N SER A 138 -25.41 2.15 1.16
CA SER A 138 -25.90 1.43 2.33
C SER A 138 -25.27 2.05 3.57
N THR A 139 -26.06 2.24 4.62
CA THR A 139 -25.58 2.76 5.90
C THR A 139 -25.56 1.63 6.92
N ILE A 140 -24.39 1.35 7.46
CA ILE A 140 -24.24 0.49 8.64
C ILE A 140 -24.24 1.39 9.87
N VAL A 141 -25.17 1.14 10.80
CA VAL A 141 -25.18 1.82 12.10
C VAL A 141 -24.43 0.96 13.09
N PHE A 142 -23.30 1.48 13.57
CA PHE A 142 -22.54 0.83 14.64
C PHE A 142 -23.11 1.20 16.00
N LYS A 143 -23.45 0.19 16.79
CA LYS A 143 -23.72 0.33 18.23
C LYS A 143 -22.42 0.11 18.98
N HIS A 144 -22.15 0.98 19.95
CA HIS A 144 -20.92 0.93 20.76
C HIS A 144 -21.25 0.44 22.17
N TYR A 145 -20.41 -0.45 22.69
CA TYR A 145 -20.50 -1.01 24.03
C TYR A 145 -19.13 -0.87 24.68
N ASN A 146 -19.07 -0.17 25.80
CA ASN A 146 -17.85 -0.11 26.61
C ASN A 146 -17.88 -1.29 27.58
N GLY A 147 -16.76 -1.99 27.69
CA GLY A 147 -16.58 -3.13 28.58
C GLY A 147 -15.18 -3.12 29.19
N ALA A 148 -14.94 -4.06 30.10
CA ALA A 148 -13.61 -4.29 30.64
C ALA A 148 -13.50 -5.75 31.08
N LEU A 149 -12.42 -6.42 30.68
CA LEU A 149 -12.03 -7.69 31.25
C LEU A 149 -11.37 -7.42 32.62
N THR A 150 -11.93 -8.01 33.65
CA THR A 150 -11.57 -7.83 35.05
C THR A 150 -11.15 -9.15 35.68
N GLU A 151 -10.51 -9.08 36.85
CA GLU A 151 -10.10 -10.28 37.60
C GLU A 151 -11.29 -11.14 38.07
N THR A 152 -12.48 -10.55 38.15
CA THR A 152 -13.71 -11.23 38.59
C THR A 152 -14.48 -11.92 37.46
N ASP A 153 -14.09 -11.69 36.20
CA ASP A 153 -14.82 -12.25 35.08
C ASP A 153 -14.62 -13.75 34.94
N GLY A 154 -15.65 -14.39 34.38
CA GLY A 154 -15.60 -15.80 34.01
C GLY A 154 -14.45 -16.07 33.05
N GLU A 155 -13.93 -17.28 33.09
CA GLU A 155 -12.74 -17.65 32.33
C GLU A 155 -12.94 -18.94 31.56
N ILE A 156 -12.35 -19.01 30.36
CA ILE A 156 -12.19 -20.25 29.60
C ILE A 156 -10.72 -20.41 29.27
N ARG A 157 -10.09 -21.47 29.81
CA ARG A 157 -8.70 -21.87 29.50
C ARG A 157 -7.67 -20.74 29.64
N GLY A 158 -7.67 -20.03 30.76
CA GLY A 158 -6.74 -18.92 31.04
C GLY A 158 -7.17 -17.57 30.48
N ARG A 159 -8.35 -17.47 29.84
CA ARG A 159 -8.83 -16.24 29.22
C ARG A 159 -10.10 -15.72 29.88
N ARG A 160 -10.06 -14.47 30.37
CA ARG A 160 -11.26 -13.76 30.87
C ARG A 160 -12.20 -13.48 29.71
N ILE A 161 -13.51 -13.63 29.92
CA ILE A 161 -14.50 -13.49 28.85
C ILE A 161 -15.66 -12.57 29.24
N ASP A 162 -16.10 -11.78 28.28
CA ASP A 162 -17.42 -11.14 28.27
C ASP A 162 -18.20 -11.64 27.04
N ASP A 163 -19.35 -12.29 27.28
CA ASP A 163 -20.23 -12.78 26.23
C ASP A 163 -21.41 -11.79 26.03
N TYR A 164 -21.53 -11.24 24.83
CA TYR A 164 -22.67 -10.42 24.41
C TYR A 164 -23.60 -11.20 23.50
N VAL A 165 -24.91 -11.09 23.72
CA VAL A 165 -25.93 -11.70 22.84
C VAL A 165 -26.44 -10.67 21.84
N PHE A 166 -26.38 -10.99 20.56
CA PHE A 166 -26.94 -10.18 19.49
C PHE A 166 -27.83 -11.02 18.58
N HIS A 167 -28.98 -10.47 18.21
CA HIS A 167 -29.78 -11.01 17.12
C HIS A 167 -29.24 -10.46 15.80
N PHE A 168 -28.84 -11.34 14.88
CA PHE A 168 -28.40 -10.97 13.53
C PHE A 168 -29.32 -11.56 12.48
N GLU A 169 -29.54 -10.82 11.40
CA GLU A 169 -30.29 -11.33 10.24
C GLU A 169 -29.40 -12.15 9.31
N GLY A 170 -29.87 -13.33 8.89
CA GLY A 170 -29.14 -14.22 7.98
C GLY A 170 -28.84 -13.57 6.62
N GLY A 171 -27.67 -13.86 6.07
CA GLY A 171 -27.21 -13.38 4.76
C GLY A 171 -26.75 -11.92 4.72
N LYS A 172 -26.85 -11.16 5.82
CA LYS A 172 -26.37 -9.77 5.89
C LYS A 172 -25.03 -9.69 6.59
N GLN A 173 -24.06 -9.01 5.99
CA GLN A 173 -22.72 -8.86 6.58
C GLN A 173 -22.79 -8.09 7.90
N VAL A 174 -22.18 -8.66 8.93
CA VAL A 174 -21.93 -8.07 10.24
C VAL A 174 -20.46 -7.64 10.30
N LEU A 175 -20.23 -6.45 10.83
CA LEU A 175 -18.92 -5.91 11.14
C LEU A 175 -18.83 -5.72 12.66
N ILE A 176 -17.78 -6.26 13.26
CA ILE A 176 -17.55 -6.24 14.70
C ILE A 176 -16.12 -5.75 14.93
N SER A 177 -15.91 -4.77 15.81
CA SER A 177 -14.57 -4.37 16.25
C SER A 177 -14.47 -4.38 17.76
N MET A 178 -13.29 -4.72 18.29
CA MET A 178 -12.96 -4.61 19.70
C MET A 178 -11.66 -3.83 19.80
N ASP A 179 -11.78 -2.58 20.23
CA ASP A 179 -10.64 -1.70 20.43
C ASP A 179 -10.21 -1.80 21.91
N HIS A 180 -8.92 -2.00 22.22
CA HIS A 180 -8.41 -1.80 23.58
C HIS A 180 -8.35 -0.30 23.91
N GLU A 181 -8.55 0.09 25.17
CA GLU A 181 -8.56 1.48 25.62
C GLU A 181 -7.40 1.80 26.57
N GLY A 182 -6.20 1.96 26.00
CA GLY A 182 -5.04 2.54 26.69
C GLY A 182 -4.33 1.61 27.68
N ASP A 183 -4.69 0.33 27.70
CA ASP A 183 -4.04 -0.75 28.44
C ASP A 183 -3.29 -1.71 27.50
N ASP A 184 -2.69 -2.75 28.09
CA ASP A 184 -1.94 -3.80 27.39
C ASP A 184 -2.84 -4.99 26.97
N LEU A 185 -4.16 -4.80 26.93
CA LEU A 185 -5.04 -5.85 26.42
C LEU A 185 -4.72 -6.09 24.94
N ASP A 186 -4.54 -7.36 24.60
CA ASP A 186 -4.50 -7.86 23.22
C ASP A 186 -5.86 -8.53 22.89
N PRO A 187 -6.85 -7.76 22.37
CA PRO A 187 -8.18 -8.24 22.05
C PRO A 187 -8.22 -9.51 21.20
N LEU A 188 -9.13 -10.40 21.55
CA LEU A 188 -9.60 -11.49 20.70
C LEU A 188 -11.13 -11.46 20.66
N LEU A 189 -11.66 -11.35 19.44
CA LEU A 189 -13.08 -11.46 19.15
C LEU A 189 -13.42 -12.86 18.66
N GLN A 190 -14.52 -13.42 19.16
CA GLN A 190 -15.04 -14.71 18.69
C GLN A 190 -16.56 -14.67 18.58
N VAL A 191 -17.11 -15.35 17.56
CA VAL A 191 -18.55 -15.47 17.34
C VAL A 191 -18.99 -16.93 17.47
N TYR A 192 -20.06 -17.18 18.21
CA TYR A 192 -20.66 -18.50 18.39
C TYR A 192 -22.17 -18.45 18.14
N PRO A 193 -22.83 -19.59 17.80
CA PRO A 193 -24.27 -19.69 17.93
C PRO A 193 -24.65 -19.54 19.41
N ALA A 194 -25.75 -18.82 19.73
CA ALA A 194 -26.18 -18.65 21.12
C ALA A 194 -26.39 -19.98 21.86
N GLY A 195 -26.91 -21.00 21.16
CA GLY A 195 -27.13 -22.34 21.69
C GLY A 195 -25.86 -23.17 21.94
N ASN A 196 -24.68 -22.73 21.47
CA ASN A 196 -23.42 -23.49 21.56
C ASN A 196 -22.20 -22.63 21.93
N ARG A 197 -22.35 -21.71 22.88
CA ARG A 197 -21.28 -20.78 23.30
C ARG A 197 -20.08 -21.42 24.02
N GLN A 198 -20.14 -22.71 24.33
CA GLN A 198 -19.07 -23.49 24.96
C GLN A 198 -18.21 -24.24 23.94
N SER A 199 -18.53 -24.14 22.64
CA SER A 199 -17.72 -24.73 21.57
C SER A 199 -16.28 -24.21 21.63
N THR A 200 -15.33 -25.08 21.30
CA THR A 200 -13.93 -24.69 21.11
C THR A 200 -13.66 -24.13 19.72
N ASP A 201 -14.63 -24.28 18.82
CA ASP A 201 -14.57 -23.86 17.43
C ASP A 201 -15.60 -22.72 17.23
N PRO A 202 -15.16 -21.45 17.21
CA PRO A 202 -16.04 -20.33 16.90
C PRO A 202 -16.42 -20.33 15.42
N LEU A 203 -17.59 -19.77 15.09
CA LEU A 203 -17.99 -19.56 13.69
C LEU A 203 -17.04 -18.59 12.97
N ALA A 204 -16.47 -17.66 13.73
CA ALA A 204 -15.54 -16.66 13.23
C ALA A 204 -14.75 -16.08 14.41
N GLY A 205 -13.51 -15.65 14.20
CA GLY A 205 -12.73 -14.95 15.21
C GLY A 205 -11.53 -14.22 14.62
N ASP A 206 -11.07 -13.19 15.32
CA ASP A 206 -9.98 -12.30 14.91
C ASP A 206 -9.36 -11.61 16.14
N ASP A 207 -8.05 -11.35 16.11
CA ASP A 207 -7.28 -10.68 17.17
C ASP A 207 -6.49 -9.43 16.70
N ASP A 208 -6.08 -9.30 15.44
CA ASP A 208 -5.16 -8.22 15.01
C ASP A 208 -5.54 -7.45 13.73
N SER A 209 -6.68 -7.74 13.10
CA SER A 209 -7.07 -7.10 11.83
C SER A 209 -7.61 -5.66 11.98
N GLY A 210 -7.77 -5.15 13.20
CA GLY A 210 -8.25 -3.80 13.52
C GLY A 210 -7.16 -2.73 13.61
N GLY A 211 -5.90 -3.10 13.40
CA GLY A 211 -4.73 -2.24 13.53
C GLY A 211 -4.21 -2.15 14.97
N LYS A 212 -2.88 -2.09 15.13
CA LYS A 212 -2.18 -2.42 16.38
C LYS A 212 -2.57 -3.84 16.83
N MET A 213 -3.15 -3.98 18.01
CA MET A 213 -3.64 -5.22 18.62
C MET A 213 -5.19 -5.25 18.65
N ASN A 214 -5.86 -4.39 17.89
CA ASN A 214 -7.33 -4.40 17.90
C ASN A 214 -7.86 -5.53 17.01
N ALA A 215 -8.94 -6.15 17.44
CA ALA A 215 -9.65 -7.14 16.63
C ALA A 215 -10.70 -6.46 15.73
N PHE A 216 -10.78 -6.90 14.47
CA PHE A 216 -11.81 -6.52 13.53
C PHE A 216 -12.31 -7.71 12.72
N LEU A 217 -13.58 -8.04 12.89
CA LEU A 217 -14.21 -9.20 12.30
C LEU A 217 -15.29 -8.82 11.30
N SER A 218 -15.26 -9.46 10.13
CA SER A 218 -16.40 -9.53 9.23
C SER A 218 -17.01 -10.94 9.26
N PHE A 219 -18.31 -11.02 9.55
CA PHE A 219 -19.04 -12.27 9.69
C PHE A 219 -20.37 -12.17 8.94
N THR A 220 -20.76 -13.20 8.20
CA THR A 220 -22.10 -13.26 7.58
C THR A 220 -22.85 -14.46 8.18
N PRO A 221 -23.84 -14.25 9.06
CA PRO A 221 -24.63 -15.33 9.62
C PRO A 221 -25.41 -16.05 8.51
N GLU A 222 -25.47 -17.37 8.57
CA GLU A 222 -26.28 -18.17 7.63
C GLU A 222 -27.77 -18.05 7.92
N GLU A 223 -28.14 -17.88 9.19
CA GLU A 223 -29.53 -17.86 9.66
C GLU A 223 -29.83 -16.60 10.48
N SER A 224 -31.09 -16.16 10.47
CA SER A 224 -31.55 -15.11 11.39
C SER A 224 -31.74 -15.68 12.79
N ALA A 225 -30.79 -15.42 13.68
CA ALA A 225 -30.71 -16.05 14.99
C ALA A 225 -29.94 -15.19 16.01
N ASP A 226 -29.95 -15.66 17.25
CA ASP A 226 -29.09 -15.09 18.30
C ASP A 226 -27.70 -15.72 18.24
N TYR A 227 -26.69 -14.85 18.32
CA TYR A 227 -25.27 -15.19 18.33
C TYR A 227 -24.61 -14.62 19.59
N ILE A 228 -23.59 -15.33 20.08
CA ILE A 228 -22.65 -14.77 21.06
C ILE A 228 -21.53 -14.08 20.32
N VAL A 229 -21.25 -12.83 20.70
CA VAL A 229 -20.00 -12.13 20.42
C VAL A 229 -19.22 -12.12 21.73
N ARG A 230 -18.12 -12.87 21.76
CA ARG A 230 -17.23 -12.98 22.91
C ARG A 230 -16.07 -11.99 22.75
N ALA A 231 -15.92 -11.13 23.75
CA ALA A 231 -14.73 -10.31 23.97
C ALA A 231 -13.81 -11.05 24.95
N THR A 232 -12.54 -11.23 24.59
CA THR A 232 -11.55 -11.92 25.41
C THR A 232 -10.12 -11.46 25.07
N GLY A 233 -9.10 -12.00 25.73
CA GLY A 233 -7.69 -11.78 25.38
C GLY A 233 -7.16 -12.85 24.43
N SER A 234 -6.21 -12.49 23.56
CA SER A 234 -5.55 -13.39 22.60
C SER A 234 -4.73 -14.48 23.30
N THR A 235 -4.11 -14.16 24.44
CA THR A 235 -3.28 -15.04 25.26
C THR A 235 -4.04 -15.61 26.45
N SER A 236 -3.60 -16.78 26.95
CA SER A 236 -4.20 -17.44 28.12
C SER A 236 -3.55 -17.02 29.45
N ASP A 237 -3.18 -15.74 29.56
CA ASP A 237 -2.44 -15.17 30.68
C ASP A 237 -3.32 -14.40 31.68
N HIS A 238 -4.65 -14.50 31.53
CA HIS A 238 -5.65 -13.80 32.33
C HIS A 238 -5.61 -12.27 32.14
N SER A 239 -5.24 -11.81 30.95
CA SER A 239 -5.25 -10.39 30.58
C SER A 239 -6.52 -9.67 31.02
N THR A 240 -6.34 -8.49 31.62
CA THR A 240 -7.40 -7.55 32.00
C THR A 240 -7.23 -6.26 31.20
N GLY A 241 -8.30 -5.48 31.06
CA GLY A 241 -8.27 -4.23 30.31
C GLY A 241 -9.65 -3.76 29.89
N SER A 242 -9.79 -2.45 29.73
CA SER A 242 -10.96 -1.79 29.17
C SER A 242 -10.95 -1.90 27.64
N TYR A 243 -12.12 -2.07 27.07
CA TYR A 243 -12.29 -2.15 25.63
C TYR A 243 -13.58 -1.50 25.18
N ARG A 244 -13.65 -1.19 23.89
CA ARG A 244 -14.85 -0.75 23.21
C ARG A 244 -15.21 -1.70 22.08
N LEU A 245 -16.34 -2.38 22.25
CA LEU A 245 -16.95 -3.23 21.24
C LEU A 245 -17.86 -2.40 20.33
N ARG A 246 -17.69 -2.49 19.01
CA ARG A 246 -18.59 -1.91 18.02
C ARG A 246 -19.23 -3.02 17.20
N VAL A 247 -20.54 -2.97 17.03
CA VAL A 247 -21.29 -3.97 16.25
C VAL A 247 -22.22 -3.25 15.28
N GLY A 248 -22.13 -3.59 13.99
CA GLY A 248 -23.02 -3.09 12.95
C GLY A 248 -23.35 -4.18 11.94
N GLN A 249 -24.57 -4.20 11.43
CA GLN A 249 -24.98 -5.10 10.36
C GLN A 249 -25.44 -4.29 9.15
N GLN A 250 -25.20 -4.82 7.95
CA GLN A 250 -25.80 -4.30 6.72
C GLN A 250 -27.33 -4.24 6.85
N PRO A 251 -27.98 -3.21 6.28
CA PRO A 251 -29.43 -3.06 6.32
C PRO A 251 -30.16 -4.12 5.49
#